data_AF-A0A816GV27-F1
#
_entry.id   AF-A0A816GV27-F1
#
_cell.length_a   1.000
_cell.length_b   1.000
_cell.length_c   1.000
_cell.angle_alpha   90.00
_cell.angle_beta   90.00
_cell.angle_gamma   90.00
#
_symmetry.space_group_name_H-M   'P 1'
#
loop_
_entity.id
_entity.type
_entity.pdbx_description
1 polymer ?
#
loop_
_entity_poly.entity_id
_entity_poly.type
_entity_poly.pdbx_seq_one_letter_code
_entity_poly.pdbx_strand_id
1 'polypeptide(L)'
;SSSRTINFGNTRSNTRHKETLDKSSYDWVADSEEESDEDSILDFYNADAGKSSISNASEYDQYGNPKGTTYDLGKDGAFKDFSILIAQFYQDGQFNDTAIKVPIDALKVKGFQVKHVKSENECISEFQSNRHQIAWIISTSSIQNSAFISALTKYHSSGGAVFLFADNVPFVYHASEFLKAKFGITLDGNYHGSKTLTYMENGHDKPGHYGQHQIFTGIQKLFEGITICHPVYSTAESRKKFVNVATATDGQPTVGVYDPPPNLTEGRLALDCGFTKLYCNWDSAGTARYIVNVSTWLLAIEKRIKGKKKKPRM
;
A
#
# COMPACT_ATOMS: atom_id res chain seq x y z
N SER A 1 -15.68 -25.38 -60.65
CA SER A 1 -16.58 -25.61 -61.80
C SER A 1 -17.64 -24.52 -61.79
N SER A 2 -17.43 -23.40 -62.49
CA SER A 2 -17.88 -23.18 -63.88
C SER A 2 -19.42 -23.25 -63.97
N SER A 3 -20.19 -22.24 -64.36
CA SER A 3 -20.02 -21.06 -65.21
C SER A 3 -21.29 -20.19 -64.99
N ARG A 4 -21.52 -18.96 -65.48
CA ARG A 4 -21.24 -18.36 -66.79
C ARG A 4 -21.58 -16.86 -66.75
N THR A 5 -20.79 -16.11 -67.48
CA THR A 5 -20.77 -14.68 -67.80
C THR A 5 -21.95 -14.24 -68.70
N ILE A 6 -22.25 -12.93 -68.75
CA ILE A 6 -22.18 -12.05 -69.95
C ILE A 6 -22.45 -10.59 -69.55
N ASN A 7 -21.90 -9.69 -70.36
CA ASN A 7 -21.47 -8.32 -70.10
C ASN A 7 -22.10 -7.36 -71.13
N PHE A 8 -21.90 -6.05 -70.91
CA PHE A 8 -21.99 -4.89 -71.83
C PHE A 8 -23.31 -4.14 -72.04
N GLY A 9 -23.24 -2.80 -71.97
CA GLY A 9 -24.14 -1.92 -72.73
C GLY A 9 -24.31 -0.48 -72.22
N ASN A 10 -23.38 0.39 -72.60
CA ASN A 10 -23.29 1.84 -72.35
C ASN A 10 -24.41 2.69 -73.02
N THR A 11 -24.86 3.82 -72.46
CA THR A 11 -24.84 5.19 -73.06
C THR A 11 -25.65 6.29 -72.31
N ARG A 12 -25.19 7.54 -72.53
CA ARG A 12 -25.44 8.86 -71.91
C ARG A 12 -26.85 9.46 -72.04
N SER A 13 -27.26 10.34 -71.10
CA SER A 13 -27.14 11.82 -71.24
C SER A 13 -27.94 12.65 -70.22
N ASN A 14 -27.31 13.75 -69.77
CA ASN A 14 -27.80 15.06 -69.30
C ASN A 14 -29.21 15.23 -68.68
N THR A 15 -29.27 15.83 -67.48
CA THR A 15 -29.59 17.27 -67.34
C THR A 15 -29.34 17.81 -65.93
N ARG A 16 -28.81 19.04 -65.88
CA ARG A 16 -28.62 19.89 -64.70
C ARG A 16 -29.98 20.32 -64.14
N HIS A 17 -30.15 20.29 -62.81
CA HIS A 17 -30.77 21.38 -62.07
C HIS A 17 -30.06 21.57 -60.72
N LYS A 18 -29.64 22.81 -60.46
CA LYS A 18 -29.16 23.32 -59.19
C LYS A 18 -30.36 23.89 -58.44
N GLU A 19 -30.52 23.53 -57.18
CA GLU A 19 -31.25 24.28 -56.12
C GLU A 19 -30.74 23.70 -54.78
N THR A 20 -29.72 24.33 -54.18
CA THR A 20 -29.79 25.28 -53.04
C THR A 20 -30.36 24.72 -51.74
N LEU A 21 -29.43 24.49 -50.80
CA LEU A 21 -29.48 24.83 -49.37
C LEU A 21 -30.59 24.22 -48.50
N ASP A 22 -30.22 23.17 -47.76
CA ASP A 22 -30.32 23.21 -46.29
C ASP A 22 -29.26 22.27 -45.69
N LYS A 23 -28.20 22.83 -45.11
CA LYS A 23 -27.22 22.09 -44.31
C LYS A 23 -27.55 22.38 -42.86
N SER A 24 -28.40 21.55 -42.26
CA SER A 24 -28.54 21.51 -40.80
C SER A 24 -27.19 21.14 -40.20
N SER A 25 -26.66 22.08 -39.41
CA SER A 25 -25.51 21.92 -38.53
C SER A 25 -25.64 20.64 -37.71
N TYR A 26 -24.85 19.61 -38.03
CA TYR A 26 -24.51 18.58 -37.07
C TYR A 26 -23.46 19.20 -36.14
N ASP A 27 -23.91 19.62 -34.97
CA ASP A 27 -23.05 19.95 -33.85
C ASP A 27 -22.22 18.70 -33.53
N TRP A 28 -20.92 18.79 -33.83
CA TRP A 28 -19.92 17.87 -33.31
C TRP A 28 -19.85 18.07 -31.81
N VAL A 29 -20.59 17.25 -31.05
CA VAL A 29 -20.31 17.03 -29.64
C VAL A 29 -18.91 16.42 -29.60
N ALA A 30 -17.96 17.17 -29.06
CA ALA A 30 -16.62 16.65 -28.78
C ALA A 30 -16.78 15.39 -27.94
N ASP A 31 -16.29 14.26 -28.46
CA ASP A 31 -16.03 13.07 -27.66
C ASP A 31 -15.21 13.54 -26.47
N SER A 32 -15.83 13.55 -25.28
CA SER A 32 -15.11 13.71 -24.04
C SER A 32 -14.16 12.52 -23.95
N GLU A 33 -12.86 12.78 -24.06
CA GLU A 33 -11.81 11.80 -23.84
C GLU A 33 -12.07 11.11 -22.49
N GLU A 34 -12.61 9.88 -22.54
CA GLU A 34 -12.79 9.07 -21.34
C GLU A 34 -11.41 8.68 -20.84
N GLU A 35 -10.91 9.46 -19.87
CA GLU A 35 -9.65 9.19 -19.18
C GLU A 35 -9.65 7.75 -18.62
N SER A 36 -8.68 6.96 -19.09
CA SER A 36 -8.64 5.54 -18.81
C SER A 36 -8.33 5.31 -17.32
N ASP A 37 -8.75 4.17 -16.77
CA ASP A 37 -8.44 3.83 -15.38
C ASP A 37 -6.92 3.76 -15.13
N GLU A 38 -6.12 3.50 -16.16
CA GLU A 38 -4.67 3.52 -16.08
C GLU A 38 -4.13 4.93 -15.93
N ASP A 39 -4.64 5.90 -16.71
CA ASP A 39 -4.23 7.31 -16.64
C ASP A 39 -4.48 7.89 -15.23
N SER A 40 -5.65 7.57 -14.64
CA SER A 40 -5.99 8.04 -13.29
C SER A 40 -5.16 7.40 -12.16
N ILE A 41 -4.56 6.22 -12.36
CA ILE A 41 -3.63 5.62 -11.39
C ILE A 41 -2.28 6.33 -11.44
N LEU A 42 -1.87 6.82 -12.62
CA LEU A 42 -0.61 7.55 -12.77
C LEU A 42 -0.59 8.84 -11.93
N ASP A 43 -1.74 9.41 -11.57
CA ASP A 43 -1.82 10.56 -10.65
C ASP A 43 -1.35 10.25 -9.22
N PHE A 44 -1.35 8.98 -8.82
CA PHE A 44 -1.01 8.56 -7.46
C PHE A 44 0.41 8.04 -7.32
N TYR A 45 0.98 7.46 -8.38
CA TYR A 45 2.26 6.75 -8.31
C TYR A 45 3.35 7.45 -9.09
N ASN A 46 4.58 7.40 -8.57
CA ASN A 46 5.76 7.90 -9.30
C ASN A 46 6.14 6.96 -10.45
N ALA A 47 6.94 7.45 -11.39
CA ALA A 47 7.35 6.69 -12.59
C ALA A 47 8.14 5.40 -12.28
N ASP A 48 8.80 5.33 -11.12
CA ASP A 48 9.57 4.16 -10.68
C ASP A 48 8.79 3.24 -9.73
N ALA A 49 7.48 3.45 -9.58
CA ALA A 49 6.60 2.61 -8.76
C ALA A 49 6.84 1.11 -9.01
N GLY A 50 7.14 0.38 -7.93
CA GLY A 50 7.41 -1.04 -7.98
C GLY A 50 8.86 -1.41 -8.28
N LYS A 51 9.80 -0.48 -8.50
CA LYS A 51 11.21 -0.81 -8.71
C LYS A 51 12.01 -0.59 -7.44
N SER A 52 12.59 -1.65 -6.86
CA SER A 52 13.45 -1.52 -5.67
C SER A 52 14.82 -0.92 -6.02
N SER A 53 15.42 -1.37 -7.12
CA SER A 53 16.70 -0.85 -7.62
C SER A 53 16.47 0.19 -8.73
N ILE A 54 17.00 1.39 -8.54
CA ILE A 54 16.90 2.52 -9.46
C ILE A 54 18.33 2.97 -9.75
N SER A 55 18.82 2.77 -10.98
CA SER A 55 20.22 3.02 -11.35
C SER A 55 20.46 4.40 -11.96
N ASN A 56 19.40 5.09 -12.39
CA ASN A 56 19.42 6.37 -13.07
C ASN A 56 19.11 7.56 -12.14
N ALA A 57 19.13 7.37 -10.81
CA ALA A 57 18.95 8.47 -9.89
C ALA A 57 20.16 9.42 -9.90
N SER A 58 19.91 10.71 -9.75
CA SER A 58 20.96 11.75 -9.76
C SER A 58 21.84 11.68 -8.52
N GLU A 59 21.28 11.29 -7.38
CA GLU A 59 21.97 11.18 -6.09
C GLU A 59 21.50 9.97 -5.29
N TYR A 60 22.42 9.43 -4.48
CA TYR A 60 22.16 8.35 -3.54
C TYR A 60 22.59 8.75 -2.12
N ASP A 61 21.91 8.22 -1.12
CA ASP A 61 22.31 8.34 0.29
C ASP A 61 23.53 7.44 0.60
N GLN A 62 24.02 7.51 1.84
CA GLN A 62 25.14 6.68 2.32
C GLN A 62 24.86 5.16 2.30
N TYR A 63 23.61 4.75 2.13
CA TYR A 63 23.18 3.37 2.06
C TYR A 63 22.96 2.89 0.61
N GLY A 64 23.06 3.79 -0.37
CA GLY A 64 22.83 3.49 -1.79
C GLY A 64 21.36 3.55 -2.19
N ASN A 65 20.48 4.16 -1.37
CA ASN A 65 19.12 4.46 -1.79
C ASN A 65 19.08 5.80 -2.54
N PRO A 66 18.30 5.93 -3.62
CA PRO A 66 18.19 7.19 -4.34
C PRO A 66 17.60 8.29 -3.44
N LYS A 67 18.09 9.53 -3.50
CA LYS A 67 17.58 10.63 -2.67
C LYS A 67 16.34 11.31 -3.27
N GLY A 68 15.43 11.77 -2.41
CA GLY A 68 14.24 12.54 -2.83
C GLY A 68 12.97 11.69 -2.94
N THR A 69 11.82 12.35 -2.88
CA THR A 69 10.49 11.71 -2.79
C THR A 69 9.94 11.22 -4.13
N THR A 70 10.56 11.61 -5.25
CA THR A 70 10.21 11.17 -6.61
C THR A 70 10.49 9.69 -6.86
N TYR A 71 11.27 9.05 -5.97
CA TYR A 71 11.58 7.62 -6.01
C TYR A 71 10.77 6.81 -4.99
N ASP A 72 9.83 7.44 -4.28
CA ASP A 72 8.87 6.72 -3.44
C ASP A 72 7.80 6.06 -4.33
N LEU A 73 7.01 5.14 -3.78
CA LEU A 73 5.87 4.55 -4.49
C LEU A 73 4.83 5.63 -4.86
N GLY A 74 4.45 6.46 -3.88
CA GLY A 74 3.41 7.48 -4.02
C GLY A 74 3.96 8.87 -4.34
N LYS A 75 3.23 9.61 -5.19
CA LYS A 75 3.46 11.03 -5.46
C LYS A 75 3.14 11.90 -4.24
N ASP A 76 3.89 12.99 -4.10
CA ASP A 76 3.62 13.99 -3.07
C ASP A 76 2.27 14.71 -3.34
N GLY A 77 1.51 14.98 -2.28
CA GLY A 77 0.19 15.62 -2.35
C GLY A 77 -0.96 14.81 -2.97
N ALA A 78 -0.71 13.63 -3.54
CA ALA A 78 -1.72 12.85 -4.26
C ALA A 78 -2.83 12.27 -3.34
N PHE A 79 -2.59 12.16 -2.03
CA PHE A 79 -3.45 11.40 -1.12
C PHE A 79 -4.34 12.26 -0.19
N LYS A 80 -4.62 13.52 -0.57
CA LYS A 80 -5.36 14.53 0.22
C LYS A 80 -6.75 14.11 0.73
N ASP A 81 -7.42 13.23 -0.01
CA ASP A 81 -8.78 12.77 0.30
C ASP A 81 -8.80 11.50 1.16
N PHE A 82 -7.63 11.00 1.57
CA PHE A 82 -7.50 9.77 2.34
C PHE A 82 -6.95 10.02 3.74
N SER A 83 -7.44 9.24 4.68
CA SER A 83 -7.07 9.37 6.08
C SER A 83 -6.49 8.10 6.68
N ILE A 84 -5.47 8.30 7.52
CA ILE A 84 -4.76 7.28 8.28
C ILE A 84 -5.02 7.50 9.77
N LEU A 85 -5.48 6.47 10.47
CA LEU A 85 -5.50 6.40 11.93
C LEU A 85 -4.20 5.75 12.41
N ILE A 86 -3.42 6.44 13.24
CA ILE A 86 -2.25 5.87 13.91
C ILE A 86 -2.59 5.67 15.37
N ALA A 87 -2.55 4.42 15.81
CA ALA A 87 -2.75 4.02 17.20
C ALA A 87 -1.41 3.61 17.82
N GLN A 88 -0.85 4.49 18.65
CA GLN A 88 0.45 4.29 19.30
C GLN A 88 0.27 3.78 20.73
N PHE A 89 0.22 2.46 20.92
CA PHE A 89 0.06 1.87 22.25
C PHE A 89 1.38 1.64 22.99
N TYR A 90 2.48 1.49 22.25
CA TYR A 90 3.81 1.46 22.85
C TYR A 90 4.40 2.86 22.97
N GLN A 91 4.95 3.16 24.15
CA GLN A 91 5.57 4.43 24.47
C GLN A 91 6.72 4.15 25.44
N ASP A 92 7.86 4.79 25.21
CA ASP A 92 8.96 4.85 26.17
C ASP A 92 9.57 6.27 26.16
N GLY A 93 10.73 6.46 26.78
CA GLY A 93 11.40 7.76 26.79
C GLY A 93 11.78 8.28 25.40
N GLN A 94 12.01 7.37 24.44
CA GLN A 94 12.45 7.69 23.08
C GLN A 94 11.26 7.76 22.10
N PHE A 95 10.31 6.84 22.18
CA PHE A 95 9.12 6.80 21.34
C PHE A 95 7.97 7.64 21.93
N ASN A 96 8.21 8.95 21.99
CA ASN A 96 7.27 9.95 22.49
C ASN A 96 6.56 10.72 21.35
N ASP A 97 5.79 11.76 21.70
CA ASP A 97 5.05 12.59 20.72
C ASP A 97 5.94 13.28 19.69
N THR A 98 7.19 13.57 20.03
CA THR A 98 8.14 14.17 19.09
C THR A 98 8.60 13.13 18.07
N ALA A 99 8.89 11.91 18.53
CA ALA A 99 9.36 10.84 17.65
C ALA A 99 8.28 10.41 16.65
N ILE A 100 7.03 10.20 17.09
CA ILE A 100 5.93 9.81 16.19
C ILE A 100 5.54 10.94 15.21
N LYS A 101 5.86 12.19 15.50
CA LYS A 101 5.61 13.30 14.57
C LYS A 101 6.38 13.14 13.25
N VAL A 102 7.54 12.50 13.29
CA VAL A 102 8.39 12.30 12.10
C VAL A 102 7.69 11.43 11.03
N PRO A 103 7.21 10.20 11.31
CA PRO A 103 6.41 9.44 10.34
C PRO A 103 5.10 10.15 9.97
N ILE A 104 4.45 10.84 10.91
CA ILE A 104 3.22 11.59 10.62
C ILE A 104 3.47 12.66 9.56
N ASP A 105 4.55 13.43 9.69
CA ASP A 105 4.85 14.50 8.75
C ASP A 105 5.27 13.95 7.38
N ALA A 106 5.99 12.82 7.33
CA ALA A 106 6.29 12.13 6.07
C ALA A 106 5.02 11.68 5.33
N LEU A 107 4.00 11.19 6.05
CA LEU A 107 2.70 10.84 5.45
C LEU A 107 1.95 12.09 4.95
N LYS A 108 2.04 13.22 5.65
CA LYS A 108 1.41 14.48 5.22
C LYS A 108 2.05 15.05 3.95
N VAL A 109 3.34 14.81 3.72
CA VAL A 109 3.99 15.17 2.43
C VAL A 109 3.31 14.46 1.26
N LYS A 110 2.87 13.21 1.45
CA LYS A 110 2.04 12.49 0.47
C LYS A 110 0.59 13.00 0.39
N GLY A 111 0.16 13.83 1.33
CA GLY A 111 -1.17 14.42 1.39
C GLY A 111 -2.11 13.71 2.35
N PHE A 112 -1.72 12.61 2.99
CA PHE A 112 -2.62 11.92 3.92
C PHE A 112 -3.06 12.79 5.09
N GLN A 113 -4.34 12.72 5.45
CA GLN A 113 -4.85 13.25 6.70
C GLN A 113 -4.58 12.24 7.82
N VAL A 114 -3.83 12.63 8.85
CA VAL A 114 -3.42 11.69 9.91
C VAL A 114 -4.07 12.04 11.25
N LYS A 115 -4.75 11.07 11.85
CA LYS A 115 -5.26 11.12 13.23
C LYS A 115 -4.39 10.21 14.09
N HIS A 116 -3.79 10.76 15.13
CA HIS A 116 -3.00 10.01 16.11
C HIS A 116 -3.81 9.83 17.40
N VAL A 117 -3.88 8.60 17.91
CA VAL A 117 -4.52 8.21 19.18
C VAL A 117 -3.59 7.33 20.00
N LYS A 118 -3.77 7.35 21.33
CA LYS A 118 -2.91 6.63 22.27
C LYS A 118 -3.63 5.59 23.13
N SER A 119 -4.96 5.50 23.01
CA SER A 119 -5.76 4.55 23.77
C SER A 119 -6.60 3.66 22.86
N GLU A 120 -6.80 2.41 23.29
CA GLU A 120 -7.64 1.46 22.57
C GLU A 120 -9.08 1.94 22.47
N ASN A 121 -9.61 2.63 23.49
CA ASN A 121 -10.96 3.19 23.49
C ASN A 121 -11.15 4.24 22.37
N GLU A 122 -10.22 5.20 22.27
CA GLU A 122 -10.25 6.19 21.19
C GLU A 122 -10.13 5.53 19.82
N CYS A 123 -9.23 4.56 19.69
CA CYS A 123 -9.03 3.81 18.43
C CYS A 123 -10.30 3.06 18.01
N ILE A 124 -10.99 2.40 18.95
CA ILE A 124 -12.27 1.73 18.70
C ILE A 124 -13.34 2.73 18.24
N SER A 125 -13.44 3.90 18.88
CA SER A 125 -14.37 4.96 18.45
C SER A 125 -14.05 5.44 17.03
N GLU A 126 -12.77 5.57 16.69
CA GLU A 126 -12.35 6.00 15.35
C GLU A 126 -12.63 4.94 14.27
N PHE A 127 -12.50 3.64 14.58
CA PHE A 127 -12.93 2.57 13.67
C PHE A 127 -14.43 2.68 13.33
N GLN A 128 -15.26 3.05 14.30
CA GLN A 128 -16.71 3.18 14.11
C GLN A 128 -17.09 4.41 13.29
N SER A 129 -16.21 5.42 13.19
CA SER A 129 -16.45 6.62 12.40
C SER A 129 -16.41 6.38 10.88
N ASN A 130 -15.79 5.28 10.43
CA ASN A 130 -15.54 4.96 9.02
C ASN A 130 -14.80 6.05 8.21
N ARG A 131 -14.10 6.97 8.89
CA ARG A 131 -13.37 8.07 8.24
C ARG A 131 -11.98 7.69 7.73
N HIS A 132 -11.38 6.67 8.35
CA HIS A 132 -10.01 6.27 8.08
C HIS A 132 -9.99 5.05 7.15
N GLN A 133 -9.15 5.08 6.12
CA GLN A 133 -9.00 3.97 5.17
C GLN A 133 -7.86 3.03 5.57
N ILE A 134 -6.93 3.53 6.37
CA ILE A 134 -5.76 2.80 6.85
C ILE A 134 -5.67 2.99 8.37
N ALA A 135 -5.41 1.91 9.10
CA ALA A 135 -5.11 1.94 10.52
C ALA A 135 -3.71 1.37 10.77
N TRP A 136 -2.82 2.15 11.37
CA TRP A 136 -1.55 1.67 11.91
C TRP A 136 -1.73 1.29 13.38
N ILE A 137 -1.33 0.08 13.74
CA ILE A 137 -1.43 -0.45 15.09
C ILE A 137 -0.02 -0.74 15.61
N ILE A 138 0.48 0.14 16.47
CA ILE A 138 1.78 -0.03 17.12
C ILE A 138 1.56 -0.77 18.42
N SER A 139 1.88 -2.06 18.41
CA SER A 139 1.61 -2.99 19.50
C SER A 139 2.35 -2.64 20.77
N THR A 140 1.76 -2.96 21.91
CA THR A 140 2.40 -2.94 23.23
C THR A 140 2.33 -4.32 23.89
N SER A 141 2.65 -4.40 25.19
CA SER A 141 2.79 -5.63 25.96
C SER A 141 1.50 -6.27 26.45
N SER A 142 0.35 -5.63 26.23
CA SER A 142 -0.96 -6.09 26.68
C SER A 142 -2.07 -5.42 25.87
N ILE A 143 -3.28 -5.97 25.95
CA ILE A 143 -4.52 -5.35 25.45
C ILE A 143 -5.37 -5.01 26.67
N GLN A 144 -5.79 -3.77 26.80
CA GLN A 144 -6.53 -3.26 27.96
C GLN A 144 -8.05 -3.35 27.78
N ASN A 145 -8.54 -3.23 26.54
CA ASN A 145 -9.93 -3.36 26.16
C ASN A 145 -10.14 -4.64 25.34
N SER A 146 -10.82 -5.61 25.92
CA SER A 146 -11.11 -6.91 25.28
C SER A 146 -11.91 -6.81 23.98
N ALA A 147 -12.61 -5.70 23.73
CA ALA A 147 -13.34 -5.46 22.48
C ALA A 147 -12.41 -5.05 21.32
N PHE A 148 -11.16 -4.66 21.59
CA PHE A 148 -10.26 -4.09 20.59
C PHE A 148 -10.05 -5.01 19.38
N ILE A 149 -9.71 -6.27 19.59
CA ILE A 149 -9.43 -7.22 18.50
C ILE A 149 -10.67 -7.47 17.65
N SER A 150 -11.86 -7.52 18.26
CA SER A 150 -13.13 -7.64 17.53
C SER A 150 -13.40 -6.40 16.67
N ALA A 151 -13.16 -5.20 17.21
CA ALA A 151 -13.33 -3.95 16.48
C ALA A 151 -12.36 -3.84 15.29
N LEU A 152 -11.07 -4.14 15.49
CA LEU A 152 -10.07 -4.15 14.43
C LEU A 152 -10.38 -5.20 13.36
N THR A 153 -10.83 -6.39 13.76
CA THR A 153 -11.30 -7.45 12.85
C THR A 153 -12.45 -6.98 11.98
N LYS A 154 -13.44 -6.30 12.57
CA LYS A 154 -14.59 -5.74 11.85
C LYS A 154 -14.18 -4.63 10.90
N TYR A 155 -13.32 -3.71 11.35
CA TYR A 155 -12.76 -2.63 10.51
C TYR A 155 -12.06 -3.22 9.27
N HIS A 156 -11.18 -4.20 9.47
CA HIS A 156 -10.47 -4.86 8.38
C HIS A 156 -11.40 -5.61 7.42
N SER A 157 -12.34 -6.38 7.96
CA SER A 157 -13.33 -7.12 7.15
C SER A 157 -14.24 -6.21 6.32
N SER A 158 -14.39 -4.96 6.73
CA SER A 158 -15.20 -3.96 6.03
C SER A 158 -14.40 -3.16 5.00
N GLY A 159 -13.14 -3.54 4.73
CA GLY A 159 -12.27 -2.92 3.73
C GLY A 159 -11.26 -1.91 4.27
N GLY A 160 -11.19 -1.74 5.60
CA GLY A 160 -10.13 -0.98 6.24
C GLY A 160 -8.78 -1.68 6.09
N ALA A 161 -7.77 -0.98 5.57
CA ALA A 161 -6.42 -1.53 5.49
C ALA A 161 -5.71 -1.40 6.85
N VAL A 162 -4.82 -2.33 7.16
CA VAL A 162 -4.15 -2.38 8.47
C VAL A 162 -2.63 -2.48 8.29
N PHE A 163 -1.88 -1.65 9.01
CA PHE A 163 -0.44 -1.81 9.18
C PHE A 163 -0.16 -2.19 10.63
N LEU A 164 0.25 -3.43 10.85
CA LEU A 164 0.64 -3.93 12.16
C LEU A 164 2.13 -3.68 12.37
N PHE A 165 2.46 -3.05 13.49
CA PHE A 165 3.80 -2.91 13.99
C PHE A 165 3.93 -3.74 15.26
N ALA A 166 4.89 -4.64 15.25
CA ALA A 166 5.32 -5.42 16.40
C ALA A 166 6.82 -5.23 16.60
N ASP A 167 7.30 -5.71 17.73
CA ASP A 167 8.71 -5.75 18.09
C ASP A 167 8.92 -7.01 18.95
N ASN A 168 9.99 -7.15 19.72
CA ASN A 168 10.20 -8.32 20.55
C ASN A 168 9.06 -8.59 21.54
N VAL A 169 8.87 -9.85 21.94
CA VAL A 169 7.98 -10.21 23.05
C VAL A 169 8.42 -9.45 24.31
N PRO A 170 7.50 -8.78 25.05
CA PRO A 170 6.04 -8.85 24.92
C PRO A 170 5.39 -7.82 23.99
N PHE A 171 6.10 -6.93 23.29
CA PHE A 171 5.54 -5.84 22.48
C PHE A 171 4.91 -6.26 21.14
N VAL A 172 4.18 -7.38 21.17
CA VAL A 172 3.54 -8.03 20.03
C VAL A 172 2.02 -8.14 20.16
N TYR A 173 1.44 -7.87 21.34
CA TYR A 173 0.12 -8.41 21.71
C TYR A 173 -0.99 -8.07 20.73
N HIS A 174 -1.07 -6.82 20.29
CA HIS A 174 -2.13 -6.37 19.38
C HIS A 174 -2.02 -7.05 18.01
N ALA A 175 -0.82 -7.04 17.42
CA ALA A 175 -0.56 -7.70 16.15
C ALA A 175 -0.77 -9.21 16.24
N SER A 176 -0.23 -9.87 17.28
CA SER A 176 -0.33 -11.32 17.48
C SER A 176 -1.78 -11.79 17.66
N GLU A 177 -2.57 -11.14 18.53
CA GLU A 177 -3.95 -11.55 18.76
C GLU A 177 -4.85 -11.29 17.54
N PHE A 178 -4.62 -10.19 16.81
CA PHE A 178 -5.35 -9.93 15.57
C PHE A 178 -5.02 -10.96 14.49
N LEU A 179 -3.72 -11.22 14.26
CA LEU A 179 -3.26 -12.20 13.27
C LEU A 179 -3.70 -13.62 13.63
N LYS A 180 -3.78 -13.95 14.92
CA LYS A 180 -4.27 -15.24 15.40
C LYS A 180 -5.75 -15.40 15.08
N ALA A 181 -6.56 -14.38 15.37
CA ALA A 181 -7.99 -14.39 15.07
C ALA A 181 -8.28 -14.48 13.56
N LYS A 182 -7.46 -13.84 12.71
CA LYS A 182 -7.67 -13.80 11.26
C LYS A 182 -7.07 -14.97 10.48
N PHE A 183 -5.85 -15.35 10.84
CA PHE A 183 -5.01 -16.22 10.04
C PHE A 183 -4.44 -17.39 10.84
N GLY A 184 -4.67 -17.47 12.14
CA GLY A 184 -3.99 -18.46 13.00
C GLY A 184 -2.48 -18.23 13.07
N ILE A 185 -2.02 -16.98 12.98
CA ILE A 185 -0.62 -16.61 13.09
C ILE A 185 -0.40 -15.90 14.42
N THR A 186 0.59 -16.32 15.20
CA THR A 186 1.05 -15.59 16.39
C THR A 186 2.42 -14.97 16.11
N LEU A 187 2.89 -14.09 16.99
CA LEU A 187 4.24 -13.53 16.92
C LEU A 187 5.06 -13.98 18.14
N ASP A 188 6.34 -14.25 17.93
CA ASP A 188 7.30 -14.61 18.97
C ASP A 188 8.71 -14.07 18.63
N GLY A 189 9.64 -14.13 19.56
CA GLY A 189 11.04 -13.77 19.35
C GLY A 189 11.47 -12.47 20.02
N ASN A 190 12.79 -12.32 20.12
CA ASN A 190 13.49 -11.17 20.69
C ASN A 190 14.88 -11.05 20.06
N TYR A 191 14.93 -11.14 18.74
CA TYR A 191 16.19 -11.06 18.02
C TYR A 191 16.74 -9.63 18.09
N HIS A 192 18.01 -9.49 18.46
CA HIS A 192 18.71 -8.21 18.40
C HIS A 192 19.27 -7.98 16.99
N GLY A 193 18.55 -7.18 16.21
CA GLY A 193 18.91 -6.78 14.85
C GLY A 193 20.00 -5.72 14.82
N SER A 194 19.60 -4.49 14.48
CA SER A 194 20.48 -3.36 14.23
C SER A 194 21.37 -3.51 12.97
N LYS A 195 20.86 -4.24 11.97
CA LYS A 195 21.54 -4.41 10.68
C LYS A 195 20.69 -3.87 9.53
N THR A 196 21.13 -4.15 8.31
CA THR A 196 20.50 -3.66 7.09
C THR A 196 20.17 -4.83 6.18
N LEU A 197 18.92 -4.90 5.75
CA LEU A 197 18.46 -5.80 4.70
C LEU A 197 18.84 -5.24 3.33
N THR A 198 19.18 -6.11 2.39
CA THR A 198 19.53 -5.71 1.02
C THR A 198 18.51 -6.27 0.03
N TYR A 199 18.10 -5.47 -0.96
CA TYR A 199 17.24 -5.96 -2.03
C TYR A 199 17.92 -7.09 -2.81
N MET A 200 17.14 -8.14 -3.07
CA MET A 200 17.44 -9.19 -4.04
C MET A 200 16.11 -9.66 -4.64
N GLU A 201 16.00 -9.84 -5.97
CA GLU A 201 14.73 -10.17 -6.65
C GLU A 201 13.91 -11.25 -5.92
N ASN A 202 14.57 -12.36 -5.57
CA ASN A 202 14.02 -13.46 -4.77
C ASN A 202 14.71 -13.54 -3.40
N GLY A 203 14.83 -12.40 -2.71
CA GLY A 203 15.49 -12.28 -1.41
C GLY A 203 14.55 -12.50 -0.22
N HIS A 204 13.24 -12.64 -0.45
CA HIS A 204 12.25 -12.69 0.63
C HIS A 204 12.41 -13.90 1.55
N ASP A 205 13.10 -14.97 1.14
CA ASP A 205 13.40 -16.17 1.92
C ASP A 205 14.87 -16.27 2.35
N LYS A 206 15.68 -15.25 2.05
CA LYS A 206 17.12 -15.24 2.35
C LYS A 206 17.42 -14.34 3.55
N PRO A 207 18.19 -14.81 4.55
CA PRO A 207 18.60 -13.98 5.68
C PRO A 207 19.22 -12.64 5.23
N GLY A 208 18.76 -11.54 5.83
CA GLY A 208 19.28 -10.20 5.54
C GLY A 208 18.83 -9.61 4.20
N HIS A 209 17.75 -10.11 3.62
CA HIS A 209 17.26 -9.66 2.32
C HIS A 209 15.75 -9.47 2.29
N TYR A 210 15.30 -8.69 1.32
CA TYR A 210 13.90 -8.60 0.93
C TYR A 210 13.76 -8.82 -0.57
N GLY A 211 12.58 -9.31 -0.96
CA GLY A 211 12.21 -9.60 -2.33
C GLY A 211 11.67 -8.39 -3.08
N GLN A 212 11.36 -8.60 -4.35
CA GLN A 212 10.64 -7.64 -5.17
C GLN A 212 9.19 -7.43 -4.64
N HIS A 213 8.87 -6.22 -4.18
CA HIS A 213 7.50 -5.83 -3.78
C HIS A 213 7.34 -4.31 -3.83
N GLN A 214 6.12 -3.81 -4.12
CA GLN A 214 5.86 -2.36 -4.28
C GLN A 214 6.20 -1.53 -3.02
N ILE A 215 6.08 -2.13 -1.83
CA ILE A 215 6.42 -1.44 -0.57
C ILE A 215 7.92 -1.10 -0.46
N PHE A 216 8.77 -1.75 -1.25
CA PHE A 216 10.21 -1.50 -1.31
C PHE A 216 10.65 -0.63 -2.49
N THR A 217 9.71 0.02 -3.18
CA THR A 217 10.01 0.95 -4.28
C THR A 217 11.08 1.97 -3.87
N GLY A 218 12.14 2.08 -4.67
CA GLY A 218 13.26 2.97 -4.45
C GLY A 218 14.12 2.62 -3.23
N ILE A 219 14.07 1.40 -2.71
CA ILE A 219 14.87 0.97 -1.56
C ILE A 219 15.82 -0.13 -2.03
N GLN A 220 17.12 0.13 -1.87
CA GLN A 220 18.20 -0.84 -2.06
C GLN A 220 18.67 -1.46 -0.74
N LYS A 221 18.59 -0.67 0.34
CA LYS A 221 18.96 -1.05 1.70
C LYS A 221 17.90 -0.57 2.69
N LEU A 222 17.43 -1.50 3.54
CA LEU A 222 16.41 -1.26 4.55
C LEU A 222 16.92 -1.56 5.96
N PHE A 223 16.80 -0.66 6.93
CA PHE A 223 17.09 -0.98 8.33
C PHE A 223 16.08 -1.98 8.90
N GLU A 224 16.55 -3.07 9.51
CA GLU A 224 15.66 -4.16 9.96
C GLU A 224 14.93 -3.86 11.28
N GLY A 225 15.38 -2.88 12.06
CA GLY A 225 14.95 -2.66 13.45
C GLY A 225 16.03 -3.09 14.44
N ILE A 226 15.91 -2.71 15.71
CA ILE A 226 16.87 -3.06 16.77
C ILE A 226 16.47 -4.36 17.47
N THR A 227 15.20 -4.49 17.80
CA THR A 227 14.60 -5.69 18.38
C THR A 227 13.51 -6.18 17.43
N ILE A 228 13.45 -7.48 17.21
CA ILE A 228 12.68 -8.07 16.12
C ILE A 228 11.99 -9.35 16.61
N CYS A 229 10.67 -9.42 16.41
CA CYS A 229 9.91 -10.68 16.48
C CYS A 229 9.79 -11.33 15.10
N HIS A 230 9.05 -12.43 15.01
CA HIS A 230 8.72 -13.07 13.75
C HIS A 230 7.37 -13.81 13.85
N PRO A 231 6.66 -13.99 12.71
CA PRO A 231 5.44 -14.76 12.67
C PRO A 231 5.69 -16.25 12.87
N VAL A 232 4.83 -16.86 13.69
CA VAL A 232 4.72 -18.29 13.93
C VAL A 232 3.40 -18.77 13.33
N TYR A 233 3.50 -19.62 12.31
CA TYR A 233 2.37 -20.10 11.54
C TYR A 233 1.85 -21.42 12.13
N SER A 234 0.57 -21.47 12.50
CA SER A 234 -0.04 -22.72 12.99
C SER A 234 -0.37 -23.71 11.88
N THR A 235 -0.56 -23.24 10.64
CA THR A 235 -0.91 -24.09 9.48
C THR A 235 -0.17 -23.65 8.20
N ALA A 236 -0.07 -24.55 7.22
CA ALA A 236 0.50 -24.23 5.91
C ALA A 236 -0.37 -23.22 5.14
N GLU A 237 -1.67 -23.26 5.35
CA GLU A 237 -2.69 -22.36 4.80
C GLU A 237 -2.49 -20.93 5.28
N SER A 238 -2.18 -20.75 6.57
CA SER A 238 -1.81 -19.45 7.15
C SER A 238 -0.63 -18.83 6.40
N ARG A 239 0.40 -19.63 6.12
CA ARG A 239 1.61 -19.21 5.40
C ARG A 239 1.35 -18.86 3.93
N LYS A 240 0.37 -19.49 3.29
CA LYS A 240 -0.01 -19.18 1.90
C LYS A 240 -0.79 -17.86 1.78
N LYS A 241 -1.58 -17.51 2.81
CA LYS A 241 -2.39 -16.27 2.82
C LYS A 241 -1.54 -15.05 3.18
N PHE A 242 -0.67 -15.19 4.18
CA PHE A 242 0.18 -14.12 4.67
C PHE A 242 1.60 -14.30 4.12
N VAL A 243 1.94 -13.52 3.09
CA VAL A 243 3.15 -13.72 2.29
C VAL A 243 4.31 -12.96 2.92
N ASN A 244 5.40 -13.67 3.19
CA ASN A 244 6.65 -13.05 3.63
C ASN A 244 7.33 -12.33 2.45
N VAL A 245 7.75 -11.08 2.67
CA VAL A 245 8.44 -10.27 1.65
C VAL A 245 9.83 -9.81 2.11
N ALA A 246 10.18 -10.01 3.38
CA ALA A 246 11.53 -9.77 3.90
C ALA A 246 11.92 -10.75 5.00
N THR A 247 13.18 -11.17 5.03
CA THR A 247 13.74 -12.03 6.07
C THR A 247 14.87 -11.30 6.78
N ALA A 248 14.77 -11.22 8.12
CA ALA A 248 15.77 -10.59 8.97
C ALA A 248 17.10 -11.35 8.91
N THR A 249 18.15 -10.73 9.44
CA THR A 249 19.50 -11.30 9.37
C THR A 249 19.70 -12.56 10.22
N ASP A 250 18.79 -12.88 11.13
CA ASP A 250 18.73 -14.16 11.85
C ASP A 250 18.06 -15.30 11.05
N GLY A 251 17.53 -14.98 9.87
CA GLY A 251 16.85 -15.91 8.99
C GLY A 251 15.35 -16.08 9.26
N GLN A 252 14.76 -15.27 10.16
CA GLN A 252 13.32 -15.29 10.39
C GLN A 252 12.57 -14.24 9.54
N PRO A 253 11.32 -14.53 9.12
CA PRO A 253 10.46 -13.54 8.47
C PRO A 253 10.29 -12.27 9.32
N THR A 254 10.40 -11.09 8.71
CA THR A 254 10.31 -9.80 9.44
C THR A 254 9.30 -8.82 8.84
N VAL A 255 9.02 -8.92 7.54
CA VAL A 255 7.94 -8.16 6.89
C VAL A 255 7.04 -9.11 6.12
N GLY A 256 5.75 -9.08 6.42
CA GLY A 256 4.75 -9.87 5.70
C GLY A 256 3.57 -9.03 5.24
N VAL A 257 2.90 -9.49 4.19
CA VAL A 257 1.78 -8.79 3.57
C VAL A 257 0.62 -9.73 3.27
N TYR A 258 -0.57 -9.16 3.21
CA TYR A 258 -1.78 -9.79 2.70
C TYR A 258 -2.46 -8.84 1.72
N ASP A 259 -2.58 -9.28 0.47
CA ASP A 259 -3.45 -8.64 -0.53
C ASP A 259 -4.68 -9.52 -0.75
N PRO A 260 -5.87 -9.09 -0.28
CA PRO A 260 -7.06 -9.91 -0.39
C PRO A 260 -7.45 -10.13 -1.86
N PRO A 261 -7.88 -11.35 -2.22
CA PRO A 261 -8.46 -11.65 -3.53
C PRO A 261 -9.59 -10.67 -3.91
N PRO A 262 -9.81 -10.39 -5.21
CA PRO A 262 -10.78 -9.38 -5.66
C PRO A 262 -12.24 -9.60 -5.22
N ASN A 263 -12.60 -10.82 -4.85
CA ASN A 263 -13.94 -11.19 -4.37
C ASN A 263 -14.14 -10.98 -2.86
N LEU A 264 -13.10 -10.62 -2.11
CA LEU A 264 -13.20 -10.30 -0.69
C LEU A 264 -13.27 -8.80 -0.49
N THR A 265 -14.04 -8.38 0.52
CA THR A 265 -14.18 -6.97 0.91
C THR A 265 -13.09 -6.49 1.84
N GLU A 266 -12.17 -7.36 2.27
CA GLU A 266 -11.15 -7.01 3.25
C GLU A 266 -10.15 -5.98 2.70
N GLY A 267 -9.51 -5.22 3.59
CA GLY A 267 -8.42 -4.33 3.25
C GLY A 267 -7.09 -5.08 3.05
N ARG A 268 -6.11 -4.42 2.43
CA ARG A 268 -4.72 -4.89 2.46
C ARG A 268 -4.19 -4.87 3.90
N LEU A 269 -3.25 -5.76 4.19
CA LEU A 269 -2.55 -5.78 5.48
C LEU A 269 -1.05 -5.88 5.29
N ALA A 270 -0.30 -5.18 6.13
CA ALA A 270 1.14 -5.34 6.28
C ALA A 270 1.49 -5.59 7.76
N LEU A 271 2.53 -6.38 8.00
CA LEU A 271 3.16 -6.60 9.30
C LEU A 271 4.63 -6.20 9.18
N ASP A 272 5.10 -5.36 10.10
CA ASP A 272 6.52 -5.15 10.37
C ASP A 272 6.83 -5.63 11.79
N CYS A 273 7.87 -6.46 11.93
CA CYS A 273 8.23 -7.11 13.19
C CYS A 273 9.30 -6.38 14.01
N GLY A 274 9.73 -5.18 13.62
CA GLY A 274 10.75 -4.41 14.34
C GLY A 274 10.46 -2.91 14.35
N PHE A 275 9.41 -2.49 15.08
CA PHE A 275 8.95 -1.09 15.07
C PHE A 275 9.96 -0.08 15.60
N THR A 276 11.02 -0.51 16.29
CA THR A 276 12.14 0.36 16.70
C THR A 276 12.71 1.22 15.57
N LYS A 277 12.58 0.78 14.31
CA LYS A 277 12.91 1.61 13.14
C LYS A 277 12.11 2.92 13.05
N LEU A 278 10.90 2.99 13.61
CA LEU A 278 10.05 4.18 13.59
C LEU A 278 10.61 5.36 14.40
N TYR A 279 11.43 5.12 15.42
CA TYR A 279 11.87 6.18 16.34
C TYR A 279 13.35 6.17 16.70
N CYS A 280 14.07 5.05 16.57
CA CYS A 280 15.51 5.00 16.83
C CYS A 280 16.35 5.39 15.60
N ASN A 281 15.89 5.01 14.41
CA ASN A 281 16.70 4.99 13.19
C ASN A 281 15.88 5.40 11.95
N TRP A 282 15.00 6.40 12.08
CA TRP A 282 14.12 6.85 11.00
C TRP A 282 14.86 7.22 9.70
N ASP A 283 15.98 7.93 9.84
CA ASP A 283 16.82 8.35 8.70
C ASP A 283 17.83 7.28 8.25
N SER A 284 17.79 6.09 8.87
CA SER A 284 18.67 4.98 8.48
C SER A 284 18.06 4.19 7.34
N ALA A 285 18.92 3.82 6.38
CA ALA A 285 18.67 2.86 5.30
C ALA A 285 17.19 2.73 4.91
N GLY A 286 16.66 3.70 4.17
CA GLY A 286 15.35 3.59 3.51
C GLY A 286 14.11 3.52 4.40
N THR A 287 14.22 3.61 5.73
CA THR A 287 13.07 3.45 6.64
C THR A 287 11.96 4.47 6.36
N ALA A 288 12.29 5.75 6.21
CA ALA A 288 11.29 6.77 5.90
C ALA A 288 10.49 6.44 4.62
N ARG A 289 11.20 6.06 3.54
CA ARG A 289 10.61 5.66 2.25
C ARG A 289 9.75 4.40 2.39
N TYR A 290 10.24 3.39 3.10
CA TYR A 290 9.50 2.14 3.32
C TYR A 290 8.15 2.42 3.99
N ILE A 291 8.13 3.25 5.02
CA ILE A 291 6.92 3.56 5.79
C ILE A 291 5.86 4.27 4.94
N VAL A 292 6.25 5.26 4.12
CA VAL A 292 5.32 5.93 3.20
C VAL A 292 4.87 5.01 2.07
N ASN A 293 5.75 4.14 1.56
CA ASN A 293 5.42 3.17 0.53
C ASN A 293 4.40 2.14 1.01
N VAL A 294 4.57 1.57 2.22
CA VAL A 294 3.61 0.63 2.78
C VAL A 294 2.24 1.29 2.90
N SER A 295 2.18 2.52 3.42
CA SER A 295 0.89 3.23 3.55
C SER A 295 0.24 3.53 2.22
N THR A 296 1.04 3.90 1.23
CA THR A 296 0.56 4.12 -0.14
C THR A 296 -0.01 2.83 -0.73
N TRP A 297 0.71 1.71 -0.58
CA TRP A 297 0.29 0.40 -1.06
C TRP A 297 -0.98 -0.10 -0.36
N LEU A 298 -1.08 0.08 0.96
CA LEU A 298 -2.23 -0.32 1.77
C LEU A 298 -3.54 0.33 1.31
N LEU A 299 -3.48 1.53 0.73
CA LEU A 299 -4.67 2.21 0.25
C LEU A 299 -5.37 1.43 -0.87
N ALA A 300 -4.64 0.64 -1.67
CA ALA A 300 -5.14 -0.07 -2.84
C ALA A 300 -5.93 0.85 -3.78
N ILE A 301 -5.29 1.96 -4.19
CA ILE A 301 -5.94 3.04 -4.95
C ILE A 301 -6.58 2.52 -6.24
N GLU A 302 -5.98 1.52 -6.87
CA GLU A 302 -6.48 0.88 -8.08
C GLU A 302 -7.86 0.23 -7.86
N LYS A 303 -8.16 -0.26 -6.66
CA LYS A 303 -9.48 -0.81 -6.30
C LYS A 303 -10.50 0.30 -6.06
N ARG A 304 -10.05 1.46 -5.56
CA ARG A 304 -10.91 2.61 -5.19
C ARG A 304 -11.35 3.44 -6.39
N ILE A 305 -10.47 3.63 -7.36
CA ILE A 305 -10.78 4.35 -8.60
C ILE A 305 -11.81 3.56 -9.43
N LYS A 306 -11.57 2.26 -9.64
CA LYS A 306 -12.50 1.36 -10.36
C LYS A 306 -13.90 1.30 -9.72
N GLY A 307 -13.98 1.44 -8.40
CA GLY A 307 -15.26 1.45 -7.66
C GLY A 307 -16.13 2.69 -7.92
N LYS A 308 -15.54 3.85 -8.27
CA LYS A 308 -16.29 5.10 -8.47
C LYS A 308 -17.13 5.10 -9.76
N LYS A 309 -16.67 4.43 -10.83
CA LYS A 309 -17.36 4.38 -12.13
C LYS A 309 -18.55 3.41 -12.17
N LYS A 310 -18.68 2.48 -11.21
CA LYS A 310 -19.76 1.46 -11.17
C LYS A 310 -21.09 1.92 -10.54
N LYS A 311 -21.22 3.18 -10.10
CA LYS A 311 -22.51 3.74 -9.70
C LYS A 311 -23.12 4.47 -10.89
N PRO A 312 -24.16 3.94 -11.56
CA PRO A 312 -24.95 4.76 -12.46
C PRO A 312 -25.52 5.90 -11.64
N ARG A 313 -25.45 7.13 -12.15
CA ARG A 313 -26.31 8.20 -11.65
C ARG A 313 -27.76 7.72 -11.84
N MET A 314 -28.44 7.40 -10.73
CA MET A 314 -29.91 7.31 -10.71
C MET A 314 -30.49 8.72 -10.64
#